data_AF-A0A377Q8E6-F1
#
_entry.id   AF-A0A377Q8E6-F1
#
_cell.length_a   1.000
_cell.length_b   1.000
_cell.length_c   1.000
_cell.angle_alpha   90.00
_cell.angle_beta   90.00
_cell.angle_gamma   90.00
#
_symmetry.space_group_name_H-M   'P 1'
#
loop_
_entity.id
_entity.type
_entity.pdbx_description
1 polymer ?
#
loop_
_entity_poly.entity_id
_entity_poly.type
_entity_poly.pdbx_seq_one_letter_code
_entity_poly.pdbx_strand_id
1 'polypeptide(L)' 'MIKQRTVYKVGRSRIHLDKVQGLGDFLELEVVLSEDESQTTGIQEAEALMQQLGIRPGQLIDVVYVDLLTSSHLHHN' A
#
# COMPACT_ATOMS: atom_id res chain seq x y z
N MET A 1 4.16 -5.42 19.94
CA MET A 1 4.44 -5.51 18.50
C MET A 1 5.35 -4.37 18.10
N ILE A 2 6.50 -4.66 17.50
CA ILE A 2 7.37 -3.64 16.92
C ILE A 2 7.00 -3.53 15.43
N LYS A 3 6.62 -2.33 14.99
CA LYS A 3 6.49 -1.98 13.57
C LYS A 3 7.56 -0.96 13.23
N GLN A 4 8.27 -1.17 12.13
CA GLN A 4 9.19 -0.19 11.58
C GLN A 4 8.65 0.28 10.24
N ARG A 5 8.34 1.58 10.15
CA ARG A 5 7.89 2.22 8.93
C ARG A 5 9.04 2.97 8.28
N THR A 6 9.28 2.70 7.00
CA THR A 6 10.13 3.51 6.16
C THR A 6 9.26 4.23 5.15
N VAL A 7 9.36 5.56 5.09
CA VAL A 7 8.59 6.38 4.15
C VAL A 7 9.52 6.87 3.05
N TYR A 8 9.17 6.58 1.81
CA TYR A 8 9.81 7.17 0.64
C TYR A 8 8.84 8.14 -0.02
N LYS A 9 9.38 9.26 -0.51
CA LYS A 9 8.63 10.23 -1.32
C LYS A 9 9.24 10.26 -2.71
N VAL A 10 8.43 9.95 -3.71
CA VAL A 10 8.83 9.98 -5.13
C VAL A 10 7.90 10.95 -5.83
N GLY A 11 8.42 12.14 -6.14
CA GLY A 11 7.60 13.25 -6.65
C GLY A 11 6.45 13.59 -5.69
N ARG A 12 5.22 13.38 -6.16
CA ARG A 12 3.97 13.59 -5.41
C ARG A 12 3.44 12.34 -4.71
N SER A 13 4.05 11.19 -4.95
CA SER A 13 3.61 9.91 -4.43
C SER A 13 4.38 9.56 -3.16
N ARG A 14 3.71 8.89 -2.23
CA ARG A 14 4.30 8.36 -1.00
C ARG A 14 4.26 6.85 -1.02
N ILE A 15 5.33 6.26 -0.53
CA ILE A 15 5.50 4.81 -0.44
C ILE A 15 5.79 4.50 1.01
N HIS A 16 4.91 3.74 1.67
CA HIS A 16 5.13 3.26 3.03
C HIS A 16 5.57 1.81 2.97
N LEU A 17 6.76 1.52 3.49
CA LEU A 17 7.25 0.16 3.72
C LEU A 17 7.20 -0.14 5.21
N ASP A 18 6.25 -0.99 5.60
CA ASP A 18 6.01 -1.39 6.98
C ASP A 18 6.53 -2.80 7.22
N LYS A 19 7.56 -2.91 8.04
CA LYS A 19 8.04 -4.21 8.54
C LYS A 19 7.40 -4.48 9.89
N VAL A 20 6.56 -5.51 9.96
CA VAL A 20 5.84 -5.88 11.17
C VAL A 20 6.33 -7.24 11.65
N GLN A 21 6.93 -7.25 12.84
CA GLN A 21 7.47 -8.48 13.42
C GLN A 21 6.35 -9.52 13.62
N GLY A 22 6.51 -10.69 12.99
CA GLY A 22 5.55 -11.80 13.05
C GLY A 22 4.43 -11.76 12.01
N LEU A 23 4.33 -10.69 11.21
CA LEU A 23 3.33 -10.56 10.14
C LEU A 23 3.95 -10.40 8.74
N GLY A 24 5.19 -9.92 8.66
CA GLY A 24 5.93 -9.76 7.41
C GLY A 24 6.08 -8.30 6.98
N ASP A 25 6.31 -8.12 5.68
CA ASP A 25 6.55 -6.81 5.07
C ASP A 25 5.30 -6.38 4.29
N PHE A 26 4.87 -5.14 4.51
CA PHE A 26 3.72 -4.52 3.86
C PHE A 26 4.16 -3.27 3.11
N LEU A 27 3.56 -3.05 1.95
CA LEU A 27 3.80 -1.86 1.14
C LEU A 27 2.48 -1.15 0.85
N GLU A 28 2.45 0.16 1.08
CA GLU A 28 1.34 1.03 0.73
C GLU A 28 1.82 2.10 -0.24
N LEU A 29 1.04 2.33 -1.30
CA LEU A 29 1.30 3.36 -2.32
C LEU A 29 0.17 4.39 -2.28
N GLU A 30 0.52 5.63 -1.99
CA GLU A 30 -0.42 6.77 -1.98
C GLU A 30 -0.01 7.75 -3.08
N VAL A 31 -0.89 7.96 -4.05
CA VAL A 31 -0.71 9.00 -5.09
C VAL A 31 -1.63 10.16 -4.76
N VAL A 32 -1.03 11.34 -4.51
CA VAL A 32 -1.79 12.56 -4.26
C VAL A 32 -2.17 13.19 -5.59
N LEU A 33 -3.48 13.34 -5.83
CA LEU A 33 -4.04 14.02 -6.99
C LEU A 33 -4.22 15.51 -6.71
N SER A 34 -3.96 16.31 -7.74
CA SER A 34 -4.34 17.72 -7.78
C SER A 34 -5.83 17.84 -8.12
N GLU A 35 -6.45 18.99 -7.84
CA GLU A 35 -7.89 19.20 -8.08
C GLU A 35 -8.30 19.01 -9.54
N ASP A 36 -7.38 19.27 -10.48
CA ASP A 36 -7.60 19.14 -11.92
C ASP A 36 -7.29 17.72 -12.47
N GLU A 37 -6.85 16.79 -11.61
CA GLU A 37 -6.43 15.46 -12.04
C GLU A 37 -7.50 14.41 -11.88
N SER A 38 -7.65 13.58 -12.90
CA SER A 38 -8.56 12.46 -12.87
C SER A 38 -8.03 11.32 -11.99
N GLN A 39 -8.94 10.53 -11.43
CA GLN A 39 -8.60 9.30 -10.72
C GLN A 39 -7.78 8.33 -11.60
N THR A 40 -8.07 8.28 -12.90
CA THR A 40 -7.32 7.47 -13.87
C THR A 40 -5.84 7.84 -13.93
N THR A 41 -5.52 9.14 -13.84
CA THR A 41 -4.14 9.63 -13.77
C THR A 41 -3.42 9.09 -12.52
N GLY A 42 -4.13 9.02 -11.39
CA GLY A 42 -3.61 8.42 -10.16
C GLY A 42 -3.32 6.94 -10.26
N ILE A 43 -4.23 6.20 -10.90
CA ILE A 43 -4.07 4.76 -11.13
C ILE A 43 -2.85 4.50 -12.01
N GLN A 44 -2.68 5.24 -13.10
CA GLN A 44 -1.53 5.10 -13.99
C GLN A 44 -0.20 5.38 -13.28
N GLU A 45 -0.16 6.41 -12.43
CA GLU A 45 1.04 6.72 -11.63
C GLU A 45 1.34 5.59 -10.63
N ALA A 46 0.32 5.05 -9.97
CA ALA A 46 0.48 3.93 -9.04
C ALA A 46 0.98 2.67 -9.77
N GLU A 47 0.42 2.35 -10.94
CA GLU A 47 0.86 1.23 -11.78
C GLU A 47 2.31 1.39 -12.24
N ALA A 48 2.71 2.60 -12.63
CA ALA A 48 4.09 2.90 -13.03
C ALA A 48 5.07 2.69 -11.85
N LEU A 49 4.72 3.16 -10.65
CA LEU A 49 5.52 2.95 -9.45
C LEU A 49 5.61 1.46 -9.08
N MET A 50 4.50 0.72 -9.19
CA MET A 50 4.52 -0.72 -8.98
C MET A 50 5.48 -1.44 -9.93
N GLN A 51 5.44 -1.10 -11.22
CA GLN A 51 6.36 -1.68 -12.21
C GLN A 51 7.82 -1.37 -11.87
N GLN A 52 8.13 -0.13 -11.47
CA GLN A 52 9.49 0.26 -11.08
C GLN A 52 9.98 -0.47 -9.82
N LEU A 53 9.08 -0.74 -8.88
CA LEU A 53 9.38 -1.50 -7.66
C LEU A 53 9.37 -3.02 -7.88
N GLY A 54 9.04 -3.49 -9.09
CA GLY A 54 8.94 -4.91 -9.42
C GLY A 54 7.75 -5.62 -8.77
N ILE A 55 6.73 -4.87 -8.37
CA ILE A 55 5.53 -5.37 -7.70
C ILE A 55 4.56 -5.87 -8.76
N ARG A 56 4.11 -7.12 -8.60
CA ARG A 56 3.13 -7.72 -9.51
C ARG A 56 1.71 -7.40 -9.05
N PRO A 57 0.73 -7.26 -9.96
CA PRO A 57 -0.66 -7.03 -9.59
C PRO A 57 -1.22 -8.10 -8.62
N GLY A 58 -0.78 -9.36 -8.74
CA GLY A 58 -1.19 -10.43 -7.82
C GLY A 58 -0.61 -10.34 -6.39
N GLN A 59 0.24 -9.34 -6.12
CA GLN A 59 0.72 -9.01 -4.77
C GLN A 59 -0.05 -7.84 -4.15
N LEU A 60 -0.97 -7.22 -4.91
CA LEU A 60 -1.85 -6.20 -4.38
C LEU A 60 -2.85 -6.85 -3.43
N ILE A 61 -2.89 -6.30 -2.22
CA ILE A 61 -3.97 -6.57 -1.29
C ILE A 61 -4.96 -5.42 -1.49
N ASP A 62 -6.07 -5.72 -2.15
CA ASP A 62 -7.15 -4.75 -2.45
C ASP A 62 -7.99 -4.40 -1.20
N VAL A 63 -7.41 -4.58 -0.01
CA VAL A 63 -8.10 -4.48 1.26
C VAL A 63 -7.27 -3.64 2.22
N VAL A 64 -7.91 -2.63 2.82
CA VAL A 64 -7.27 -1.74 3.79
C VAL A 64 -6.90 -2.56 5.03
N TYR A 65 -5.79 -2.26 5.69
CA TYR A 65 -5.31 -2.95 6.90
C TYR A 65 -6.39 -3.15 7.98
N VAL A 66 -7.36 -2.23 8.05
CA VAL A 66 -8.53 -2.31 8.95
C VAL A 66 -9.41 -3.55 8.70
N ASP A 67 -9.54 -4.01 7.45
CA ASP A 67 -10.38 -5.15 7.10
C ASP A 67 -9.68 -6.49 7.35
N LEU A 68 -8.35 -6.53 7.23
CA LEU A 68 -7.52 -7.69 7.58
C LEU A 68 -7.55 -7.99 9.09
N LEU A 69 -7.51 -6.95 9.93
CA LEU A 69 -7.66 -7.09 11.38
C LEU A 69 -9.07 -7.50 11.81
N THR A 70 -10.08 -7.09 11.04
CA THR A 70 -11.48 -7.49 11.29
C THR A 70 -11.71 -8.95 10.88
N SER A 71 -11.02 -9.42 9.83
CA SER A 71 -11.07 -10.81 9.37
C SER A 71 -10.35 -11.79 10.30
N SER A 72 -9.37 -11.34 11.10
CA SER A 72 -8.70 -12.20 12.10
C SER A 72 -9.52 -12.41 13.38
N HIS A 73 -10.66 -11.73 13.54
CA HIS A 73 -11.60 -11.91 14.67
C HIS A 73 -12.79 -12.82 14.35
N LEU A 74 -12.86 -13.41 13.14
CA LEU A 74 -13.95 -14.29 12.74
C LEU A 74 -13.58 -15.79 12.66
N HIS A 75 -12.35 -16.18 13.00
CA HIS A 75 -11.94 -17.58 13.12
C HIS A 75 -11.67 -18.03 14.57
N HIS A 76 -12.41 -17.47 15.53
CA HIS A 76 -12.52 -18.08 16.86
C HIS A 76 -13.98 -18.21 17.28
N ASN A 77 -14.67 -19.18 16.67
CA ASN A 77 -15.74 -19.93 17.32
C ASN A 77 -15.88 -21.30 16.67
#